data_AF-A0AAU6FZZ6-F1
#
_entry.id   AF-A0AAU6FZZ6-F1
#
_cell.length_a   1.000
_cell.length_b   1.000
_cell.length_c   1.000
_cell.angle_alpha   90.00
_cell.angle_beta   90.00
_cell.angle_gamma   90.00
#
_symmetry.space_group_name_H-M   'P 1'
#
loop_
_entity.id
_entity.type
_entity.pdbx_description
1 polymer ?
#
loop_
_entity_poly.entity_id
_entity_poly.type
_entity_poly.pdbx_seq_one_letter_code
_entity_poly.pdbx_strand_id
1 'polypeptide(L)'
;MWKVVSATGKANGSHVTSGDVVYLVNQYSTGTYLDTNGHSTRSGAKYDVSTTATKNRGPGTSKWHIFGETSSPADGRIRTDDVVNLLNDYGSANGGFLDANGLSGQQGGAKYDVTTSPYTDRGPGTGSWKVLPAS
;
A
#
# COMPACT_ATOMS: atom_id res chain seq x y z
N MET A 1 5.18 5.97 11.13
CA MET A 1 4.29 6.89 10.39
C MET A 1 4.56 6.79 8.90
N TRP A 2 3.53 6.91 8.06
CA TRP A 2 3.65 6.91 6.59
C TRP A 2 3.18 8.25 6.03
N LYS A 3 3.89 8.75 5.02
CA LYS A 3 3.52 9.94 4.24
C LYS A 3 3.06 9.51 2.86
N VAL A 4 1.90 10.00 2.43
CA VAL A 4 1.40 9.82 1.07
C VAL A 4 1.98 10.91 0.17
N VAL A 5 2.57 10.52 -0.96
CA VAL A 5 3.14 11.45 -1.96
C VAL A 5 2.60 11.08 -3.33
N SER A 6 2.19 12.06 -4.13
CA SER A 6 1.72 11.79 -5.50
C SER A 6 2.83 11.16 -6.35
N ALA A 7 2.50 10.11 -7.09
CA ALA A 7 3.38 9.52 -8.09
C ALA A 7 3.15 10.10 -9.50
N THR A 8 2.11 10.93 -9.66
CA THR A 8 1.68 11.53 -10.93
C THR A 8 1.86 13.05 -10.98
N GLY A 9 2.43 13.65 -9.93
CA GLY A 9 2.76 15.08 -9.91
C GLY A 9 1.66 16.00 -9.38
N LYS A 10 0.66 15.49 -8.65
CA LYS A 10 -0.28 16.35 -7.92
C LYS A 10 0.47 17.22 -6.91
N ALA A 11 0.03 18.47 -6.76
CA ALA A 11 0.63 19.43 -5.84
C ALA A 11 0.48 19.00 -4.36
N ASN A 12 1.46 19.33 -3.54
CA ASN A 12 1.38 19.11 -2.09
C ASN A 12 0.17 19.85 -1.50
N GLY A 13 -0.54 19.21 -0.57
CA GLY A 13 -1.77 19.73 0.02
C GLY A 13 -3.04 19.41 -0.77
N SER A 14 -2.92 18.85 -1.99
CA SER A 14 -4.07 18.34 -2.72
C SER A 14 -4.70 17.15 -1.99
N HIS A 15 -6.03 17.02 -2.07
CA HIS A 15 -6.70 15.83 -1.59
C HIS A 15 -6.26 14.58 -2.35
N VAL A 16 -6.10 13.48 -1.63
CA VAL A 16 -5.98 12.15 -2.24
C VAL A 16 -7.38 11.72 -2.67
N THR A 17 -7.50 11.25 -3.90
CA THR A 17 -8.75 10.76 -4.50
C THR A 17 -8.61 9.28 -4.81
N SER A 18 -9.69 8.51 -4.66
CA SER A 18 -9.76 7.12 -5.10
C SER A 18 -9.35 7.00 -6.57
N GLY A 19 -8.43 6.08 -6.87
CA GLY A 19 -7.76 5.91 -8.16
C GLY A 19 -6.44 6.66 -8.31
N ASP A 20 -6.01 7.47 -7.34
CA ASP A 20 -4.71 8.13 -7.41
C ASP A 20 -3.55 7.13 -7.34
N VAL A 21 -2.48 7.41 -8.08
CA VAL A 21 -1.21 6.70 -7.93
C VAL A 21 -0.31 7.46 -6.97
N VAL A 22 0.12 6.77 -5.92
CA VAL A 22 0.89 7.34 -4.80
C VAL A 22 2.14 6.53 -4.49
N TYR A 23 3.08 7.19 -3.84
CA TYR A 23 4.12 6.57 -3.05
C TYR A 23 3.71 6.60 -1.58
N LEU A 24 3.93 5.50 -0.87
CA LEU A 24 3.82 5.43 0.59
C LEU A 24 5.22 5.50 1.18
N VAL A 25 5.55 6.62 1.83
CA VAL A 25 6.88 6.90 2.36
C VAL A 25 6.91 6.69 3.86
N ASN A 26 7.53 5.61 4.32
CA ASN A 26 7.85 5.40 5.73
C ASN A 26 8.65 6.59 6.24
N GLN A 27 8.27 7.17 7.37
CA GLN A 27 8.92 8.33 7.97
C GLN A 27 9.97 7.94 9.02
N TYR A 28 10.27 6.65 9.18
CA TYR A 28 11.37 6.21 10.04
C TYR A 28 12.74 6.60 9.44
N SER A 29 13.57 7.28 10.23
CA SER A 29 14.91 7.73 9.84
C SER A 29 14.90 8.59 8.56
N THR A 30 15.70 8.24 7.54
CA THR A 30 15.85 8.99 6.27
C THR A 30 14.70 8.80 5.29
N GLY A 31 13.71 7.99 5.66
CA GLY A 31 12.53 7.67 4.86
C GLY A 31 12.78 6.61 3.79
N THR A 32 11.81 5.71 3.64
CA THR A 32 11.84 4.62 2.66
C THR A 32 10.47 4.44 2.01
N TYR A 33 10.40 3.81 0.85
CA TYR A 33 9.18 3.63 0.07
C TYR A 33 8.64 2.22 0.23
N LEU A 34 7.32 2.07 0.42
CA LEU A 34 6.66 0.76 0.38
C LEU A 34 6.76 0.17 -1.03
N ASP A 35 7.19 -1.07 -1.13
CA ASP A 35 7.58 -1.65 -2.41
C ASP A 35 7.37 -3.17 -2.47
N THR A 36 6.94 -3.68 -3.63
CA THR A 36 6.86 -5.11 -3.93
C THR A 36 8.24 -5.67 -4.28
N ASN A 37 8.66 -6.74 -3.60
CA ASN A 37 10.04 -7.23 -3.65
C ASN A 37 10.11 -8.76 -3.79
N GLY A 38 10.22 -9.24 -5.03
CA GLY A 38 10.38 -10.67 -5.31
C GLY A 38 9.09 -11.46 -5.09
N HIS A 39 9.07 -12.69 -5.59
CA HIS A 39 7.91 -13.58 -5.44
C HIS A 39 7.78 -14.08 -4.02
N SER A 40 6.56 -14.04 -3.48
CA SER A 40 6.29 -14.56 -2.14
C SER A 40 6.13 -16.09 -2.17
N THR A 41 6.61 -16.76 -1.12
CA THR A 41 6.32 -18.17 -0.87
C THR A 41 5.05 -18.39 -0.04
N ARG A 42 4.36 -17.31 0.37
CA ARG A 42 3.10 -17.38 1.12
C ARG A 42 1.96 -17.86 0.22
N SER A 43 1.10 -18.73 0.76
CA SER A 43 -0.07 -19.22 0.04
C SER A 43 -0.98 -18.07 -0.41
N GLY A 44 -1.34 -18.07 -1.70
CA GLY A 44 -2.22 -17.06 -2.30
C GLY A 44 -1.59 -15.68 -2.53
N ALA A 45 -0.31 -15.50 -2.23
CA ALA A 45 0.41 -14.25 -2.50
C ALA A 45 1.04 -14.22 -3.90
N LYS A 46 1.28 -13.01 -4.43
CA LYS A 46 2.07 -12.77 -5.65
C LYS A 46 3.51 -12.39 -5.33
N TYR A 47 3.69 -11.35 -4.51
CA TYR A 47 4.99 -10.78 -4.18
C TYR A 47 5.11 -10.48 -2.69
N ASP A 48 6.34 -10.53 -2.17
CA ASP A 48 6.62 -10.03 -0.82
C ASP A 48 6.61 -8.49 -0.83
N VAL A 49 6.38 -7.88 0.33
CA VAL A 49 6.38 -6.43 0.49
C VAL A 49 7.42 -6.01 1.52
N SER A 50 8.19 -4.99 1.18
CA SER A 50 9.23 -4.44 2.03
C SER A 50 9.35 -2.93 1.82
N THR A 51 10.32 -2.29 2.46
CA THR A 51 10.66 -0.90 2.13
C THR A 51 12.00 -0.79 1.41
N THR A 52 12.12 0.20 0.52
CA THR A 52 13.35 0.47 -0.24
C THR A 52 13.73 1.94 -0.12
N ALA A 53 15.03 2.26 -0.20
CA ALA A 53 15.51 3.64 -0.19
C ALA A 53 15.15 4.41 -1.48
N THR A 54 14.80 3.70 -2.56
CA THR A 54 14.60 4.30 -3.88
C THR A 54 13.15 4.20 -4.33
N LYS A 55 12.55 5.30 -4.77
CA LYS A 55 11.18 5.34 -5.36
C LYS A 55 11.00 4.55 -6.68
N ASN A 56 12.07 3.97 -7.22
CA ASN A 56 12.09 3.30 -8.51
C ASN A 56 13.11 2.15 -8.52
N ARG A 57 12.99 1.19 -7.59
CA ARG A 57 13.86 -0.01 -7.63
C ARG A 57 13.56 -0.83 -8.89
N GLY A 58 12.30 -0.89 -9.29
CA GLY A 58 11.85 -1.33 -10.60
C GLY A 58 10.63 -0.53 -11.06
N PRO A 59 10.30 -0.57 -12.37
CA PRO A 59 9.15 0.15 -12.90
C PRO A 59 7.85 -0.25 -12.18
N GLY A 60 7.25 0.70 -11.45
CA GLY A 60 5.97 0.53 -10.76
C GLY A 60 6.03 -0.20 -9.40
N THR A 61 7.18 -0.75 -8.99
CA THR A 61 7.27 -1.57 -7.76
C THR A 61 6.98 -0.78 -6.49
N SER A 62 7.29 0.52 -6.46
CA SER A 62 7.02 1.41 -5.32
C SER A 62 5.77 2.28 -5.49
N LYS A 63 5.04 2.13 -6.60
CA LYS A 63 3.84 2.91 -6.91
C LYS A 63 2.59 2.11 -6.58
N TRP A 64 1.63 2.77 -5.96
CA TRP A 64 0.40 2.15 -5.49
C TRP A 64 -0.79 2.97 -5.94
N HIS A 65 -1.75 2.33 -6.61
CA HIS A 65 -3.08 2.89 -6.83
C HIS A 65 -3.86 2.76 -5.52
N ILE A 66 -4.39 3.86 -5.00
CA ILE A 66 -5.17 3.87 -3.76
C ILE A 66 -6.65 3.97 -4.07
N PHE A 67 -7.44 3.05 -3.53
CA PHE A 67 -8.90 3.02 -3.73
C PHE A 67 -9.59 3.09 -2.38
N GLY A 68 -10.44 4.10 -2.17
CA GLY A 68 -11.34 4.10 -1.02
C GLY A 68 -12.51 3.16 -1.26
N GLU A 69 -12.84 2.31 -0.28
CA GLU A 69 -14.03 1.43 -0.35
C GLU A 69 -15.32 2.26 -0.34
N THR A 70 -15.39 3.23 0.57
CA THR A 70 -16.43 4.25 0.64
C THR A 70 -15.91 5.45 1.43
N SER A 71 -16.51 6.62 1.23
CA SER A 71 -16.22 7.82 2.01
C SER A 71 -17.48 8.67 2.13
N SER A 72 -17.51 9.55 3.13
CA SER A 72 -18.57 10.55 3.30
C SER A 72 -17.98 11.97 3.30
N PRO A 73 -18.46 12.88 2.42
CA PRO A 73 -19.40 12.63 1.32
C PRO A 73 -18.83 11.71 0.23
N ALA A 74 -19.71 11.17 -0.63
CA ALA A 74 -19.36 10.31 -1.76
C ALA A 74 -18.76 11.11 -2.95
N ASP A 75 -17.66 11.81 -2.71
CA ASP A 75 -16.95 12.65 -3.68
C ASP A 75 -15.60 12.06 -4.14
N GLY A 76 -15.35 10.81 -3.77
CA GLY A 76 -14.14 10.07 -4.09
C GLY A 76 -12.89 10.49 -3.31
N ARG A 77 -12.95 11.50 -2.43
CA ARG A 77 -11.80 11.87 -1.60
C ARG A 77 -11.58 10.84 -0.51
N ILE A 78 -10.33 10.53 -0.24
CA ILE A 78 -9.93 9.67 0.87
C ILE A 78 -9.68 10.54 2.10
N ARG A 79 -10.30 10.15 3.21
CA ARG A 79 -10.30 10.86 4.49
C ARG A 79 -9.79 9.96 5.60
N THR A 80 -9.49 10.58 6.74
CA THR A 80 -9.31 9.83 7.99
C THR A 80 -10.54 8.95 8.25
N ASP A 81 -10.28 7.77 8.79
CA ASP A 81 -11.23 6.70 9.08
C ASP A 81 -11.76 5.93 7.86
N ASP A 82 -11.50 6.37 6.64
CA ASP A 82 -11.82 5.60 5.44
C ASP A 82 -10.99 4.31 5.39
N VAL A 83 -11.61 3.28 4.82
CA VAL A 83 -10.95 2.03 4.46
C VAL A 83 -10.50 2.11 3.01
N VAL A 84 -9.26 1.70 2.76
CA VAL A 84 -8.65 1.72 1.44
C VAL A 84 -8.06 0.37 1.06
N ASN A 85 -8.02 0.09 -0.24
CA ASN A 85 -7.21 -0.97 -0.83
C ASN A 85 -6.08 -0.34 -1.66
N LEU A 86 -4.95 -1.03 -1.76
CA LEU A 86 -3.73 -0.52 -2.41
C LEU A 86 -3.27 -1.51 -3.48
N LEU A 87 -3.41 -1.17 -4.75
CA LEU A 87 -2.96 -2.01 -5.88
C LEU A 87 -1.57 -1.57 -6.34
N ASN A 88 -0.61 -2.49 -6.39
CA ASN A 88 0.74 -2.18 -6.85
C ASN A 88 0.79 -2.02 -8.38
N ASP A 89 1.45 -0.95 -8.84
CA ASP A 89 1.54 -0.56 -10.26
C ASP A 89 2.49 -1.44 -11.09
N TYR A 90 3.26 -2.34 -10.47
CA TYR A 90 4.19 -3.22 -11.18
C TYR A 90 3.49 -3.99 -12.30
N GLY A 91 4.11 -4.02 -13.49
CA GLY A 91 3.54 -4.66 -14.66
C GLY A 91 2.21 -4.05 -15.11
N SER A 92 2.07 -2.72 -15.00
CA SER A 92 0.85 -1.97 -15.34
C SER A 92 -0.35 -2.38 -14.48
N ALA A 93 -0.22 -2.19 -13.17
CA ALA A 93 -1.22 -2.57 -12.17
C ALA A 93 -1.49 -4.08 -12.04
N ASN A 94 -0.49 -4.92 -12.37
CA ASN A 94 -0.52 -6.36 -12.17
C ASN A 94 0.27 -6.83 -10.93
N GLY A 95 0.77 -5.90 -10.11
CA GLY A 95 1.54 -6.21 -8.90
C GLY A 95 0.70 -6.81 -7.77
N GLY A 96 -0.63 -6.67 -7.82
CA GLY A 96 -1.56 -7.17 -6.81
C GLY A 96 -1.84 -6.18 -5.67
N PHE A 97 -2.86 -6.49 -4.87
CA PHE A 97 -3.32 -5.66 -3.75
C PHE A 97 -2.54 -5.97 -2.48
N LEU A 98 -2.19 -4.94 -1.70
CA LEU A 98 -1.50 -5.07 -0.42
C LEU A 98 -2.34 -5.87 0.59
N ASP A 99 -1.77 -6.95 1.14
CA ASP A 99 -2.48 -7.95 1.94
C ASP A 99 -1.66 -8.35 3.19
N ALA A 100 -2.31 -8.40 4.36
CA ALA A 100 -1.77 -9.04 5.55
C ALA A 100 -1.91 -10.57 5.43
N ASN A 101 -0.80 -11.30 5.50
CA ASN A 101 -0.76 -12.71 5.10
C ASN A 101 -0.07 -13.64 6.12
N GLY A 102 -0.88 -14.13 7.06
CA GLY A 102 -0.46 -15.11 8.05
C GLY A 102 0.52 -14.56 9.08
N LEU A 103 0.83 -15.36 10.11
CA LEU A 103 1.72 -14.94 11.19
C LEU A 103 3.13 -14.67 10.67
N SER A 104 3.75 -13.58 11.10
CA SER A 104 5.14 -13.31 10.74
C SER A 104 6.07 -14.28 11.43
N GLY A 105 7.05 -14.80 10.70
CA GLY A 105 8.18 -15.54 11.29
C GLY A 105 9.29 -14.61 11.80
N GLN A 106 9.14 -13.30 11.60
CA GLN A 106 10.15 -12.30 11.96
C GLN A 106 10.13 -12.00 13.47
N GLN A 107 11.30 -11.66 14.00
CA GLN A 107 11.45 -11.28 15.41
C GLN A 107 10.94 -9.86 15.69
N GLY A 108 10.96 -9.44 16.96
CA GLY A 108 10.69 -8.05 17.34
C GLY A 108 9.20 -7.68 17.43
N GLY A 109 8.33 -8.67 17.62
CA GLY A 109 6.88 -8.44 17.79
C GLY A 109 6.10 -8.28 16.49
N ALA A 110 6.70 -8.59 15.35
CA ALA A 110 5.99 -8.66 14.07
C ALA A 110 4.84 -9.68 14.15
N LYS A 111 3.61 -9.23 13.93
CA LYS A 111 2.42 -10.07 14.09
C LYS A 111 2.06 -10.81 12.81
N TYR A 112 2.07 -10.12 11.69
CA TYR A 112 1.69 -10.67 10.39
C TYR A 112 2.70 -10.27 9.32
N ASP A 113 2.91 -11.13 8.32
CA ASP A 113 3.64 -10.73 7.11
C ASP A 113 2.74 -9.86 6.23
N VAL A 114 3.37 -9.09 5.35
CA VAL A 114 2.70 -8.26 4.35
C VAL A 114 3.16 -8.70 2.97
N THR A 115 2.21 -8.99 2.10
CA THR A 115 2.43 -9.47 0.73
C THR A 115 1.51 -8.72 -0.23
N THR A 116 1.54 -9.06 -1.52
CA THR A 116 0.43 -8.73 -2.43
C THR A 116 -0.40 -9.94 -2.79
N SER A 117 -1.68 -9.72 -3.09
CA SER A 117 -2.68 -10.71 -3.50
C SER A 117 -3.25 -10.39 -4.88
N PRO A 118 -3.66 -11.38 -5.69
CA PRO A 118 -4.43 -11.09 -6.91
C PRO A 118 -5.83 -10.54 -6.63
N TYR A 119 -6.33 -10.66 -5.40
CA TYR A 119 -7.66 -10.20 -4.97
C TYR A 119 -7.53 -8.98 -4.06
N THR A 120 -8.52 -8.08 -4.10
CA THR A 120 -8.62 -6.91 -3.21
C THR A 120 -8.59 -7.29 -1.74
N ASP A 121 -9.13 -8.47 -1.43
CA ASP A 121 -9.11 -9.07 -0.10
C ASP A 121 -9.03 -10.60 -0.24
N ARG A 122 -7.96 -11.22 0.28
CA ARG A 122 -7.76 -12.68 0.15
C ARG A 122 -8.58 -13.46 1.19
N GLY A 123 -8.82 -12.87 2.35
CA GLY A 123 -9.73 -13.33 3.39
C GLY A 123 -10.25 -12.15 4.21
N PRO A 124 -11.32 -12.25 4.99
CA PRO A 124 -12.03 -11.08 5.52
C PRO A 124 -11.12 -10.03 6.19
N GLY A 125 -11.00 -8.86 5.55
CA GLY A 125 -10.26 -7.68 6.03
C GLY A 125 -8.73 -7.73 5.87
N THR A 126 -8.18 -8.75 5.20
CA THR A 126 -6.72 -8.90 5.01
C THR A 126 -6.11 -7.86 4.04
N GLY A 127 -6.87 -7.41 3.04
CA GLY A 127 -6.47 -6.40 2.06
C GLY A 127 -7.08 -5.02 2.29
N SER A 128 -7.83 -4.85 3.39
CA SER A 128 -8.50 -3.60 3.77
C SER A 128 -7.66 -2.85 4.81
N TRP A 129 -7.27 -1.61 4.49
CA TRP A 129 -6.39 -0.78 5.32
C TRP A 129 -7.13 0.47 5.79
N LYS A 130 -7.10 0.75 7.10
CA LYS A 130 -7.76 1.94 7.65
C LYS A 130 -6.81 3.14 7.67
N VAL A 131 -7.25 4.28 7.15
CA VAL A 131 -6.51 5.54 7.21
C VAL A 131 -6.70 6.15 8.60
N LEU A 132 -5.62 6.32 9.36
CA LEU A 132 -5.66 6.91 10.70
C LEU A 132 -4.84 8.20 10.74
N PRO A 133 -5.12 9.10 11.71
CA PRO A 133 -4.27 10.26 11.94
C PRO A 133 -2.82 9.85 12.21
N ALA A 134 -1.89 10.67 11.75
CA ALA A 134 -0.54 10.66 12.26
C ALA A 134 -0.55 11.05 13.75
N SER A 135 0.05 10.23 14.61
CA SER A 135 0.26 10.49 16.04
C SER A 135 1.72 10.80 16.32
#